data_AF-A0A8J9WSY4-F1
#
_entry.id   AF-A0A8J9WSY4-F1
#
_cell.length_a   1.000
_cell.length_b   1.000
_cell.length_c   1.000
_cell.angle_alpha   90.00
_cell.angle_beta   90.00
_cell.angle_gamma   90.00
#
_symmetry.space_group_name_H-M   'P 1'
#
loop_
_entity.id
_entity.type
_entity.pdbx_description
1 polymer ?
#
loop_
_entity_poly.entity_id
_entity_poly.type
_entity_poly.pdbx_seq_one_letter_code
_entity_poly.pdbx_strand_id
1 'polypeptide(L)'
;MVSLYGGDYQQAVLQVSLVYYVACIALHWVGPWLLPVKSIQVQERQKGQVIREAIYSLGPILVKAAVLTVVEKLHAAGISKLYSGPFDSWSKVLYVLLTIMLLDYLHDTWFYWTHRLLHSRFLYKHVHHLHHKSVAPTAFTGYSFHVVEAAIVFANEIIVCFMFPIHIGVHRIYHLFTTVIHNGTGHVSKSNDPKSLQGRTADLSGWV
;
A
#
# COMPACT_ATOMS: atom_id res chain seq x y z
N MET A 1 0.87 -28.63 1.35
CA MET A 1 1.17 -27.22 1.70
C MET A 1 -0.09 -26.41 1.49
N VAL A 2 -0.50 -25.60 2.45
CA VAL A 2 -1.68 -24.72 2.30
C VAL A 2 -1.29 -23.61 1.34
N SER A 3 -1.99 -23.50 0.21
CA SER A 3 -1.77 -22.41 -0.71
C SER A 3 -2.19 -21.08 -0.07
N LEU A 4 -1.33 -20.07 -0.14
CA LEU A 4 -1.65 -18.73 0.35
C LEU A 4 -2.68 -18.07 -0.54
N TYR A 5 -2.48 -18.06 -1.85
CA TYR A 5 -3.32 -17.29 -2.78
C TYR A 5 -4.28 -18.16 -3.58
N GLY A 6 -4.29 -19.49 -3.43
CA GLY A 6 -4.97 -20.40 -4.36
C GLY A 6 -4.06 -20.90 -5.49
N GLY A 7 -2.76 -20.55 -5.44
CA GLY A 7 -1.67 -21.29 -6.07
C GLY A 7 -1.05 -20.62 -7.29
N ASP A 8 -1.67 -19.57 -7.83
CA ASP A 8 -1.18 -18.89 -9.03
C ASP A 8 -1.34 -17.37 -8.99
N TYR A 9 -0.68 -16.74 -9.96
CA TYR A 9 -0.67 -15.30 -10.14
C TYR A 9 -2.06 -14.72 -10.41
N GLN A 10 -2.94 -15.46 -11.09
CA GLN A 10 -4.28 -14.97 -11.43
C GLN A 10 -5.13 -14.80 -10.18
N GLN A 11 -5.07 -15.76 -9.26
CA GLN A 11 -5.75 -15.65 -7.97
C GLN A 11 -5.18 -14.52 -7.11
N ALA A 12 -3.85 -14.33 -7.11
CA ALA A 12 -3.24 -13.19 -6.43
C ALA A 12 -3.74 -11.85 -7.00
N VAL A 13 -3.85 -11.71 -8.32
CA VAL A 13 -4.41 -10.51 -8.97
C VAL A 13 -5.85 -10.29 -8.54
N LEU A 14 -6.69 -11.32 -8.56
CA LEU A 14 -8.09 -11.20 -8.14
C LEU A 14 -8.23 -10.77 -6.68
N GLN A 15 -7.45 -11.37 -5.78
CA GLN A 15 -7.51 -11.06 -4.35
C GLN A 15 -7.02 -9.64 -4.05
N VAL A 16 -5.86 -9.24 -4.61
CA VAL A 16 -5.34 -7.87 -4.42
C VAL A 16 -6.30 -6.85 -5.02
N SER A 17 -6.82 -7.11 -6.22
CA SER A 17 -7.80 -6.22 -6.86
C SER A 17 -9.07 -6.08 -6.02
N LEU A 18 -9.62 -7.19 -5.53
CA LEU A 18 -10.82 -7.18 -4.71
C LEU A 18 -10.60 -6.38 -3.42
N VAL A 19 -9.53 -6.71 -2.67
CA VAL A 19 -9.20 -6.01 -1.42
C VAL A 19 -8.98 -4.52 -1.67
N TYR A 20 -8.18 -4.17 -2.67
CA TYR A 20 -7.84 -2.80 -2.99
C TYR A 20 -9.08 -2.00 -3.43
N TYR A 21 -9.79 -2.44 -4.48
CA TYR A 21 -10.91 -1.67 -5.02
C TYR A 21 -12.07 -1.62 -4.02
N VAL A 22 -12.41 -2.71 -3.34
CA VAL A 22 -13.48 -2.66 -2.31
C VAL A 22 -13.10 -1.67 -1.21
N ALA A 23 -11.85 -1.70 -0.73
CA ALA A 23 -11.39 -0.75 0.28
C ALA A 23 -11.42 0.70 -0.24
N CYS A 24 -10.90 0.98 -1.43
CA CYS A 24 -10.90 2.33 -2.00
C CYS A 24 -12.33 2.86 -2.22
N ILE A 25 -13.23 2.04 -2.73
CA ILE A 25 -14.65 2.38 -2.95
C ILE A 25 -15.33 2.68 -1.60
N ALA A 26 -15.14 1.81 -0.61
CA ALA A 26 -15.68 2.01 0.73
C ALA A 26 -15.11 3.28 1.38
N LEU A 27 -13.80 3.47 1.33
CA LEU A 27 -13.14 4.65 1.90
C LEU A 27 -13.52 5.93 1.17
N HIS A 28 -13.68 5.91 -0.15
CA HIS A 28 -13.96 7.11 -0.94
C HIS A 28 -15.43 7.56 -0.83
N TRP A 29 -16.38 6.63 -0.82
CA TRP A 29 -17.81 6.95 -0.89
C TRP A 29 -18.59 6.67 0.38
N VAL A 30 -18.21 5.66 1.16
CA VAL A 30 -18.93 5.28 2.39
C VAL A 30 -18.29 5.91 3.62
N GLY A 31 -16.97 5.91 3.70
CA GLY A 31 -16.19 6.44 4.82
C GLY A 31 -16.58 7.86 5.24
N PRO A 32 -16.64 8.84 4.32
CA PRO A 32 -16.96 10.21 4.67
C PRO A 32 -18.40 10.37 5.19
N TRP A 33 -19.31 9.47 4.78
CA TRP A 33 -20.69 9.45 5.29
C TRP A 33 -20.72 9.02 6.76
N LEU A 34 -20.04 7.92 7.09
CA LEU A 34 -19.99 7.35 8.45
C LEU A 34 -19.15 8.19 9.43
N LEU A 35 -18.00 8.68 8.97
CA LEU A 35 -17.05 9.44 9.76
C LEU A 35 -16.73 10.74 9.01
N PRO A 36 -17.50 11.82 9.24
CA PRO A 36 -17.22 13.10 8.62
C PRO A 36 -15.90 13.67 9.16
N VAL A 37 -14.80 13.35 8.49
CA VAL A 37 -13.48 13.90 8.79
C VAL A 37 -13.29 15.20 8.00
N LYS A 38 -12.81 16.25 8.69
CA LYS A 38 -12.43 17.49 8.03
C LYS A 38 -11.16 17.25 7.20
N SER A 39 -11.20 17.65 5.92
CA SER A 39 -10.02 17.54 5.05
C SER A 39 -8.85 18.32 5.60
N ILE A 40 -7.67 17.72 5.55
CA ILE A 40 -6.39 18.45 5.67
C ILE A 40 -5.91 18.87 4.27
N GLN A 41 -6.60 18.45 3.19
CA GLN A 41 -6.25 18.83 1.83
C GLN A 41 -6.36 20.34 1.63
N VAL A 42 -5.27 20.92 1.13
CA VAL A 42 -5.17 22.36 0.82
C VAL A 42 -5.50 22.62 -0.65
N GLN A 43 -5.25 21.65 -1.53
CA GLN A 43 -5.44 21.79 -2.97
C GLN A 43 -6.77 21.20 -3.43
N GLU A 44 -7.37 21.81 -4.45
CA GLU A 44 -8.55 21.27 -5.10
C GLU A 44 -8.20 20.04 -5.94
N ARG A 45 -9.15 19.11 -6.01
CA ARG A 45 -9.00 17.90 -6.81
C ARG A 45 -9.15 18.21 -8.30
N GLN A 46 -8.23 17.69 -9.11
CA GLN A 46 -8.32 17.84 -10.57
C GLN A 46 -9.51 17.05 -11.12
N LYS A 47 -10.15 17.59 -12.17
CA LYS A 47 -11.24 16.90 -12.87
C LYS A 47 -10.75 15.55 -13.40
N GLY A 48 -11.49 14.47 -13.09
CA GLY A 48 -11.15 13.10 -13.51
C GLY A 48 -10.01 12.43 -12.75
N GLN A 49 -9.44 13.07 -11.71
CA GLN A 49 -8.32 12.53 -10.94
C GLN A 49 -8.62 11.16 -10.31
N VAL A 50 -9.81 10.98 -9.73
CA VAL A 50 -10.21 9.70 -9.11
C VAL A 50 -10.13 8.55 -10.12
N ILE A 51 -10.67 8.77 -11.33
CA ILE A 51 -10.69 7.75 -12.39
C ILE A 51 -9.26 7.48 -12.88
N ARG A 52 -8.46 8.53 -13.08
CA ARG A 52 -7.04 8.39 -13.46
C ARG A 52 -6.28 7.56 -12.44
N GLU A 53 -6.45 7.84 -11.16
CA GLU A 53 -5.80 7.10 -10.07
C GLU A 53 -6.25 5.63 -10.02
N ALA A 54 -7.54 5.37 -10.18
CA ALA A 54 -8.09 4.03 -10.25
C ALA A 54 -7.60 3.23 -11.46
N ILE A 55 -7.32 3.88 -12.60
CA ILE A 55 -6.73 3.23 -13.77
C ILE A 55 -5.23 3.00 -13.55
N TYR A 56 -4.52 3.99 -13.01
CA TYR A 56 -3.07 3.89 -12.77
C TYR A 56 -2.72 2.88 -11.69
N SER A 57 -3.64 2.54 -10.78
CA SER A 57 -3.43 1.46 -9.82
C SER A 57 -3.37 0.05 -10.42
N LEU A 58 -3.85 -0.16 -11.66
CA LEU A 58 -3.83 -1.48 -12.29
C LEU A 58 -2.42 -2.05 -12.38
N GLY A 59 -1.45 -1.25 -12.82
CA GLY A 59 -0.06 -1.69 -12.95
C GLY A 59 0.56 -2.13 -11.61
N PRO A 60 0.54 -1.29 -10.58
CA PRO A 60 1.01 -1.64 -9.24
C PRO A 60 0.29 -2.84 -8.62
N ILE A 61 -1.01 -3.02 -8.86
CA ILE A 61 -1.76 -4.22 -8.42
C ILE A 61 -1.18 -5.49 -9.04
N LEU A 62 -0.86 -5.48 -10.34
CA LEU A 62 -0.20 -6.60 -11.00
C LEU A 62 1.18 -6.89 -10.38
N VAL A 63 1.97 -5.87 -10.09
CA VAL A 63 3.27 -6.03 -9.43
C VAL A 63 3.11 -6.60 -8.02
N LYS A 64 2.16 -6.10 -7.22
CA LYS A 64 1.85 -6.61 -5.89
C LYS A 64 1.44 -8.09 -5.94
N ALA A 65 0.58 -8.46 -6.89
CA ALA A 65 0.19 -9.85 -7.10
C ALA A 65 1.38 -10.76 -7.47
N ALA A 66 2.33 -10.24 -8.26
CA ALA A 66 3.54 -10.96 -8.63
C ALA A 66 4.44 -11.18 -7.42
N VAL A 67 4.62 -10.14 -6.59
CA VAL A 67 5.36 -10.21 -5.32
C VAL A 67 4.76 -11.27 -4.40
N LEU A 68 3.45 -11.25 -4.19
CA LEU A 68 2.76 -12.23 -3.34
C LEU A 68 2.90 -13.67 -3.88
N THR A 69 2.84 -13.83 -5.21
CA THR A 69 3.06 -15.12 -5.88
C THR A 69 4.49 -15.61 -5.69
N VAL A 70 5.48 -14.72 -5.79
CA VAL A 70 6.89 -15.04 -5.53
C VAL A 70 7.08 -15.49 -4.09
N VAL A 71 6.49 -14.79 -3.11
CA VAL A 71 6.53 -15.18 -1.70
C VAL A 71 5.96 -16.58 -1.49
N GLU A 72 4.81 -16.90 -2.10
CA GLU A 72 4.21 -18.23 -2.00
C GLU A 72 5.13 -19.30 -2.60
N LYS A 73 5.73 -19.05 -3.77
CA LYS A 73 6.69 -19.98 -4.40
C LYS A 73 7.95 -20.17 -3.55
N LEU A 74 8.46 -19.10 -2.94
CA LEU A 74 9.63 -19.18 -2.04
C LEU A 74 9.34 -20.00 -0.79
N HIS A 75 8.15 -19.85 -0.20
CA HIS A 75 7.71 -20.69 0.91
C HIS A 75 7.54 -22.16 0.47
N ALA A 76 6.87 -22.40 -0.66
CA ALA A 76 6.63 -23.75 -1.17
C ALA A 76 7.93 -24.49 -1.50
N ALA A 77 8.96 -23.76 -1.95
CA ALA A 77 10.29 -24.30 -2.19
C ALA A 77 11.13 -24.50 -0.92
N GLY A 78 10.66 -24.07 0.25
CA GLY A 78 11.40 -24.12 1.51
C GLY A 78 12.61 -23.18 1.56
N ILE A 79 12.66 -22.16 0.70
CA ILE A 79 13.79 -21.24 0.56
C ILE A 79 13.66 -20.04 1.52
N SER A 80 12.43 -19.66 1.89
CA SER A 80 12.18 -18.59 2.85
C SER A 80 12.09 -19.09 4.29
N LYS A 81 12.19 -18.17 5.26
CA LYS A 81 11.97 -18.42 6.69
C LYS A 81 10.48 -18.43 7.07
N LEU A 82 9.58 -18.50 6.08
CA LEU A 82 8.15 -18.56 6.34
C LEU A 82 7.76 -19.92 6.91
N TYR A 83 6.94 -19.92 7.96
CA TYR A 83 6.46 -21.14 8.60
C TYR A 83 4.94 -21.14 8.74
N SER A 84 4.37 -22.33 8.92
CA SER A 84 2.95 -22.54 9.20
C SER A 84 2.77 -23.33 10.48
N GLY A 85 1.72 -23.05 11.26
CA GLY A 85 1.36 -23.86 12.42
C GLY A 85 0.30 -23.19 13.29
N PRO A 86 -0.25 -23.91 14.28
CA PRO A 86 -1.26 -23.34 15.17
C PRO A 86 -0.66 -22.33 16.16
N PHE A 87 -1.49 -21.36 16.57
CA PHE A 87 -1.22 -20.43 17.67
C PHE A 87 -1.73 -21.01 19.00
N ASP A 88 -1.22 -22.17 19.38
CA ASP A 88 -1.69 -22.98 20.52
C ASP A 88 -1.10 -22.57 21.89
N SER A 89 -0.29 -21.52 21.94
CA SER A 89 0.42 -21.10 23.15
C SER A 89 0.63 -19.58 23.18
N TRP A 90 0.60 -19.02 24.40
CA TRP A 90 0.80 -17.59 24.62
C TRP A 90 2.14 -17.07 24.12
N SER A 91 3.20 -17.88 24.20
CA SER A 91 4.51 -17.52 23.64
C SER A 91 4.47 -17.34 22.12
N LYS A 92 3.76 -18.21 21.39
CA LYS A 92 3.55 -18.08 19.94
C LYS A 92 2.71 -16.85 19.59
N VAL A 93 1.66 -16.58 20.37
CA VAL A 93 0.83 -15.36 20.19
C VAL A 93 1.67 -14.11 20.41
N LEU A 94 2.43 -14.04 21.51
CA LEU A 94 3.32 -12.92 21.80
C LEU A 94 4.38 -12.73 20.71
N TYR A 95 4.97 -13.83 20.22
CA TYR A 95 5.91 -13.80 19.11
C TYR A 95 5.30 -13.18 17.85
N VAL A 96 4.05 -13.52 17.51
CA VAL A 96 3.34 -12.91 16.38
C VAL A 96 3.09 -11.42 16.57
N LEU A 97 2.69 -10.98 17.77
CA LEU A 97 2.48 -9.57 18.06
C LEU A 97 3.78 -8.76 17.90
N LEU A 98 4.88 -9.26 18.47
CA LEU A 98 6.21 -8.65 18.31
C LEU A 98 6.67 -8.68 16.85
N THR A 99 6.34 -9.74 16.12
CA THR A 99 6.62 -9.85 14.68
C THR A 99 5.89 -8.77 13.89
N ILE A 100 4.62 -8.49 14.20
CA ILE A 100 3.85 -7.42 13.54
C ILE A 100 4.48 -6.06 13.82
N MET A 101 4.86 -5.77 15.08
CA MET A 101 5.55 -4.52 15.42
C MET A 101 6.88 -4.37 14.68
N LEU A 102 7.64 -5.46 14.55
CA LEU A 102 8.89 -5.46 13.79
C LEU A 102 8.65 -5.27 12.28
N LEU A 103 7.62 -5.90 11.72
CA LEU A 103 7.23 -5.71 10.32
C LEU A 103 6.84 -4.26 10.05
N ASP A 104 6.12 -3.60 10.96
CA ASP A 104 5.75 -2.18 10.87
C ASP A 104 7.00 -1.28 10.83
N TYR A 105 7.90 -1.48 11.79
CA TYR A 105 9.18 -0.75 11.83
C TYR A 105 10.00 -0.94 10.55
N LEU A 106 10.08 -2.17 10.04
CA LEU A 106 10.83 -2.47 8.81
C LEU A 106 10.15 -1.91 7.57
N HIS A 107 8.82 -1.97 7.50
CA HIS A 107 8.04 -1.39 6.41
C HIS A 107 8.27 0.12 6.32
N ASP A 108 8.15 0.84 7.44
CA ASP A 108 8.37 2.28 7.49
C ASP A 108 9.81 2.66 7.15
N THR A 109 10.77 1.90 7.67
CA THR A 109 12.19 2.09 7.34
C THR A 109 12.43 1.90 5.84
N TRP A 110 11.92 0.82 5.26
CA TRP A 110 12.04 0.54 3.83
C TRP A 110 11.38 1.62 2.98
N PHE A 111 10.15 1.99 3.33
CA PHE A 111 9.38 3.01 2.63
C PHE A 111 10.11 4.36 2.67
N TYR A 112 10.62 4.80 3.83
CA TYR A 112 11.38 6.04 3.95
C TYR A 112 12.57 6.08 2.98
N TRP A 113 13.42 5.05 3.01
CA TRP A 113 14.64 5.03 2.21
C TRP A 113 14.35 4.89 0.72
N THR A 114 13.41 4.03 0.35
CA THR A 114 13.02 3.86 -1.06
C THR A 114 12.31 5.08 -1.61
N HIS A 115 11.45 5.74 -0.82
CA HIS A 115 10.84 7.01 -1.20
C HIS A 115 11.90 8.09 -1.40
N ARG A 116 12.88 8.21 -0.48
CA ARG A 116 14.00 9.14 -0.67
C ARG A 116 14.81 8.84 -1.94
N LEU A 117 15.03 7.58 -2.25
CA LEU A 117 15.67 7.14 -3.50
C LEU A 117 14.84 7.54 -4.72
N LEU A 118 13.52 7.36 -4.69
CA LEU A 118 12.59 7.72 -5.75
C LEU A 118 12.57 9.24 -6.03
N HIS A 119 12.91 10.06 -5.04
CA HIS A 119 13.11 11.51 -5.20
C HIS A 119 14.47 11.92 -5.78
N SER A 120 15.35 10.97 -6.09
CA SER A 120 16.55 11.28 -6.88
C SER A 120 16.16 11.82 -8.26
N ARG A 121 16.97 12.72 -8.84
CA ARG A 121 16.63 13.42 -10.11
C ARG A 121 16.16 12.48 -11.22
N PHE A 122 16.82 11.35 -11.39
CA PHE A 122 16.48 10.38 -12.43
C PHE A 122 15.16 9.65 -12.14
N LEU A 123 15.02 9.06 -10.95
CA LEU A 123 13.82 8.30 -10.60
C LEU A 123 12.61 9.20 -10.45
N TYR A 124 12.78 10.43 -9.95
CA TYR A 124 11.70 11.39 -9.88
C TYR A 124 11.14 11.67 -11.27
N LYS A 125 12.00 12.12 -12.20
CA LYS A 125 11.58 12.53 -13.54
C LYS A 125 10.90 11.41 -14.35
N HIS A 126 11.35 10.16 -14.21
CA HIS A 126 10.89 9.06 -15.06
C HIS A 126 9.90 8.12 -14.38
N VAL A 127 9.90 8.03 -13.05
CA VAL A 127 9.13 7.05 -12.28
C VAL A 127 8.18 7.76 -11.32
N HIS A 128 8.72 8.50 -10.35
CA HIS A 128 7.94 9.01 -9.21
C HIS A 128 7.07 10.22 -9.56
N HIS A 129 7.38 10.97 -10.63
CA HIS A 129 6.57 12.13 -11.05
C HIS A 129 5.10 11.76 -11.31
N LEU A 130 4.81 10.50 -11.69
CA LEU A 130 3.45 10.02 -11.93
C LEU A 130 2.64 10.05 -10.64
N HIS A 131 3.23 9.58 -9.54
CA HIS A 131 2.62 9.61 -8.22
C HIS A 131 2.31 11.04 -7.78
N HIS A 132 3.23 11.97 -8.02
CA HIS A 132 3.08 13.39 -7.69
C HIS A 132 2.08 14.16 -8.57
N LYS A 133 1.51 13.56 -9.63
CA LYS A 133 0.39 14.19 -10.37
C LYS A 133 -0.90 14.26 -9.54
N SER A 134 -1.00 13.48 -8.48
CA SER A 134 -2.16 13.45 -7.58
C SER A 134 -2.02 14.50 -6.48
N VAL A 135 -2.32 15.75 -6.86
CA VAL A 135 -2.16 16.93 -6.00
C VAL A 135 -3.13 16.99 -4.81
N ALA A 136 -4.27 16.31 -4.91
CA ALA A 136 -5.26 16.16 -3.83
C ALA A 136 -5.56 14.67 -3.61
N PRO A 137 -4.75 13.95 -2.81
CA PRO A 137 -4.79 12.48 -2.72
C PRO A 137 -6.17 11.92 -2.41
N THR A 138 -6.61 10.90 -3.15
CA THR A 138 -7.84 10.16 -2.89
C THR A 138 -7.55 8.79 -2.32
N ALA A 139 -8.62 8.01 -2.08
CA ALA A 139 -8.46 6.63 -1.66
C ALA A 139 -7.65 5.78 -2.66
N PHE A 140 -7.61 6.19 -3.93
CA PHE A 140 -6.90 5.50 -5.00
C PHE A 140 -5.45 5.96 -5.20
N THR A 141 -5.04 7.08 -4.57
CA THR A 141 -3.68 7.61 -4.76
C THR A 141 -2.60 6.66 -4.26
N GLY A 142 -2.92 5.87 -3.22
CA GLY A 142 -1.99 4.97 -2.57
C GLY A 142 -1.36 3.93 -3.49
N TYR A 143 -1.98 3.57 -4.62
CA TYR A 143 -1.42 2.68 -5.64
C TYR A 143 -1.34 3.36 -7.02
N SER A 144 -1.64 4.65 -7.14
CA SER A 144 -1.56 5.38 -8.41
C SER A 144 -0.12 5.84 -8.69
N PHE A 145 0.77 4.89 -8.97
CA PHE A 145 2.17 5.17 -9.28
C PHE A 145 2.74 4.22 -10.33
N HIS A 146 3.99 4.47 -10.73
CA HIS A 146 4.64 3.73 -11.81
C HIS A 146 4.99 2.29 -11.36
N VAL A 147 4.95 1.32 -12.29
CA VAL A 147 5.24 -0.10 -11.98
C VAL A 147 6.65 -0.34 -11.41
N VAL A 148 7.63 0.48 -11.80
CA VAL A 148 8.99 0.44 -11.23
C VAL A 148 8.99 0.90 -9.77
N GLU A 149 8.22 1.93 -9.44
CA GLU A 149 8.03 2.36 -8.05
C GLU A 149 7.34 1.26 -7.24
N ALA A 150 6.33 0.61 -7.82
CA ALA A 150 5.70 -0.57 -7.21
C ALA A 150 6.70 -1.68 -6.88
N ALA A 151 7.57 -2.02 -7.84
CA ALA A 151 8.56 -3.07 -7.64
C ALA A 151 9.56 -2.74 -6.52
N ILE A 152 9.99 -1.47 -6.44
CA ILE A 152 10.90 -0.99 -5.41
C ILE A 152 10.23 -1.01 -4.03
N VAL A 153 9.02 -0.45 -3.92
CA VAL A 153 8.31 -0.33 -2.64
C VAL A 153 7.87 -1.70 -2.12
N PHE A 154 7.31 -2.56 -2.98
CA PHE A 154 6.82 -3.88 -2.56
C PHE A 154 7.92 -4.94 -2.41
N ALA A 155 9.18 -4.65 -2.79
CA ALA A 155 10.30 -5.58 -2.57
C ALA A 155 10.50 -5.95 -1.09
N ASN A 156 10.14 -5.05 -0.16
CA ASN A 156 10.17 -5.33 1.28
C ASN A 156 9.46 -6.65 1.65
N GLU A 157 8.34 -6.94 0.98
CA GLU A 157 7.51 -8.12 1.27
C GLU A 157 8.25 -9.43 0.99
N ILE A 158 9.18 -9.43 0.03
CA ILE A 158 10.07 -10.56 -0.25
C ILE A 158 11.24 -10.56 0.73
N ILE A 159 11.84 -9.40 0.98
CA ILE A 159 13.03 -9.26 1.82
C ILE A 159 12.78 -9.78 3.24
N VAL A 160 11.67 -9.40 3.86
CA VAL A 160 11.34 -9.81 5.23
C VAL A 160 11.22 -11.33 5.38
N CYS A 161 10.85 -12.05 4.31
CA CYS A 161 10.78 -13.51 4.30
C CYS A 161 12.13 -14.19 4.56
N PHE A 162 13.25 -13.47 4.48
CA PHE A 162 14.60 -13.99 4.72
C PHE A 162 15.24 -13.50 6.02
N MET A 163 14.67 -12.48 6.65
CA MET A 163 15.27 -11.84 7.82
C MET A 163 15.06 -12.68 9.07
N PHE A 164 13.82 -13.07 9.37
CA PHE A 164 13.43 -13.82 10.57
C PHE A 164 12.23 -14.75 10.28
N PRO A 165 11.94 -15.73 11.16
CA PRO A 165 10.78 -16.60 10.98
C PRO A 165 9.47 -15.81 11.07
N ILE A 166 8.65 -15.87 10.02
CA ILE A 166 7.33 -15.20 10.01
C ILE A 166 6.26 -16.25 9.74
N HIS A 167 5.20 -16.22 10.54
CA HIS A 167 4.06 -17.07 10.26
C HIS A 167 3.42 -16.64 8.94
N ILE A 168 3.24 -17.60 8.03
CA ILE A 168 2.83 -17.35 6.66
C ILE A 168 1.49 -16.59 6.56
N GLY A 169 0.53 -16.93 7.44
CA GLY A 169 -0.74 -16.22 7.52
C GLY A 169 -0.59 -14.78 8.04
N VAL A 170 0.37 -14.52 8.93
CA VAL A 170 0.63 -13.18 9.46
C VAL A 170 1.25 -12.30 8.37
N HIS A 171 2.25 -12.81 7.64
CA HIS A 171 2.84 -12.13 6.49
C HIS A 171 1.76 -11.72 5.47
N ARG A 172 0.90 -12.65 5.07
CA ARG A 172 -0.19 -12.39 4.12
C ARG A 172 -1.18 -11.34 4.63
N ILE A 173 -1.71 -11.53 5.84
CA ILE A 173 -2.71 -10.61 6.41
C ILE A 173 -2.11 -9.22 6.56
N TYR A 174 -0.87 -9.13 7.07
CA TYR A 174 -0.17 -7.87 7.23
C TYR A 174 -0.02 -7.13 5.88
N HIS A 175 0.45 -7.79 4.82
CA HIS A 175 0.68 -7.11 3.53
C HIS A 175 -0.59 -6.82 2.72
N LEU A 176 -1.68 -7.57 2.95
CA LEU A 176 -3.01 -7.19 2.46
C LEU A 176 -3.59 -6.02 3.26
N PHE A 177 -3.37 -5.99 4.57
CA PHE A 177 -3.81 -4.90 5.42
C PHE A 177 -3.08 -3.58 5.11
N THR A 178 -1.76 -3.62 4.87
CA THR A 178 -1.01 -2.44 4.42
C THR A 178 -1.49 -1.93 3.07
N THR A 179 -2.09 -2.77 2.22
CA THR A 179 -2.74 -2.33 0.98
C THR A 179 -3.93 -1.41 1.28
N VAL A 180 -4.62 -1.60 2.40
CA VAL A 180 -5.79 -0.79 2.80
C VAL A 180 -5.38 0.49 3.53
N ILE A 181 -4.43 0.42 4.48
CA ILE A 181 -4.03 1.60 5.27
C ILE A 181 -3.46 2.70 4.38
N HIS A 182 -2.59 2.32 3.44
CA HIS A 182 -1.87 3.28 2.59
C HIS A 182 -2.75 3.86 1.47
N ASN A 183 -4.04 3.52 1.40
CA ASN A 183 -5.02 4.06 0.46
C ASN A 183 -5.46 5.49 0.81
N GLY A 184 -4.52 6.40 1.11
CA GLY A 184 -4.83 7.83 1.29
C GLY A 184 -5.86 8.12 2.39
N THR A 185 -6.05 7.22 3.37
CA THR A 185 -7.09 7.28 4.41
C THR A 185 -7.13 8.61 5.18
N GLY A 186 -5.99 9.26 5.38
CA GLY A 186 -5.89 10.59 5.99
C GLY A 186 -6.32 11.78 5.11
N HIS A 187 -6.66 11.54 3.84
CA HIS A 187 -6.92 12.58 2.83
C HIS A 187 -8.33 12.51 2.23
N VAL A 188 -9.15 11.53 2.63
CA VAL A 188 -10.53 11.40 2.13
C VAL A 188 -11.49 12.18 3.01
N SER A 189 -11.78 13.42 2.61
CA SER A 189 -12.85 14.22 3.22
C SER A 189 -14.13 14.20 2.39
N LYS A 190 -15.23 14.65 3.01
CA LYS A 190 -16.58 14.72 2.41
C LYS A 190 -16.72 15.60 1.16
N SER A 191 -15.67 16.27 0.67
CA SER A 191 -15.89 17.52 -0.05
C SER A 191 -15.18 17.60 -1.40
N ASN A 192 -15.99 17.50 -2.46
CA ASN A 192 -15.93 18.41 -3.61
C ASN A 192 -16.63 19.76 -3.27
N ASP A 193 -16.73 20.16 -1.99
CA ASP A 193 -17.31 21.41 -1.53
C ASP A 193 -16.23 22.52 -1.54
N PRO A 194 -16.33 23.51 -2.47
CA PRO A 194 -15.37 24.61 -2.58
C PRO A 194 -15.21 25.41 -1.28
N LYS A 195 -16.19 25.37 -0.39
CA LYS A 195 -16.19 26.14 0.86
C LYS A 195 -15.28 25.56 1.94
N SER A 196 -14.85 24.30 1.82
CA SER A 196 -13.91 23.69 2.77
C SER A 196 -12.45 24.07 2.53
N LEU A 197 -12.16 24.69 1.38
CA LEU A 197 -10.81 25.02 0.87
C LEU A 197 -10.41 26.48 1.10
N GLN A 198 -11.32 27.32 1.59
CA GLN A 198 -11.02 28.72 1.91
C GLN A 198 -10.16 28.81 3.17
N GLY A 199 -8.87 29.12 2.99
CA GLY A 199 -8.06 29.68 4.09
C GLY A 199 -6.56 29.43 4.09
N ARG A 200 -5.95 28.75 3.10
CA ARG A 200 -4.48 28.54 3.11
C ARG A 200 -3.84 28.75 1.74
N THR A 201 -3.35 29.96 1.49
CA THR A 201 -2.29 30.21 0.52
C THR A 201 -0.99 29.66 1.12
N ALA A 202 -0.64 28.41 0.83
CA ALA A 202 0.68 27.89 1.16
C ALA A 202 1.67 28.33 0.08
N ASP A 203 2.59 29.21 0.44
CA ASP A 203 3.80 29.49 -0.32
C ASP A 203 4.62 28.20 -0.44
N LEU A 204 4.84 27.75 -1.69
CA LEU A 204 5.58 26.51 -2.00
C LEU A 204 7.04 26.79 -2.41
N SER A 205 7.58 27.96 -2.11
CA SER A 205 8.96 28.33 -2.46
C SER A 205 10.06 27.60 -1.67
N GLY A 206 9.72 26.69 -0.74
CA GLY A 206 10.66 26.12 0.23
C GLY A 206 11.16 24.69 0.01
N TRP A 207 10.81 24.00 -1.08
CA TRP A 207 11.23 22.60 -1.30
C TRP A 207 11.74 22.36 -2.73
N VAL A 208 12.98 22.76 -2.98
CA VAL A 208 13.84 22.31 -4.09
C VAL A 208 15.18 21.88 -3.51
#